data_AF-A0A2M7JUN6-F1
#
_entry.id   AF-A0A2M7JUN6-F1
#
_cell.length_a   1.000
_cell.length_b   1.000
_cell.length_c   1.000
_cell.angle_alpha   90.00
_cell.angle_beta   90.00
_cell.angle_gamma   90.00
#
_symmetry.space_group_name_H-M   'P 1'
#
loop_
_entity.id
_entity.type
_entity.pdbx_description
1 polymer ?
#
loop_
_entity_poly.entity_id
_entity_poly.type
_entity_poly.pdbx_seq_one_letter_code
_entity_poly.pdbx_strand_id
1 'polypeptide(L)'
;VLFASPVIMGFTSALLKKTHEKLLPLVHPYLEFVQTEVRHLARYEKYPLMALLLEKGNDTDEEDIKIISDIYRRDAINFKTQFCFTKLTSDPLGEVADEIDSV
;
A
#
# COMPACT_ATOMS: atom_id res chain seq x y z
N VAL A 1 0.19 -8.78 2.92
CA VAL A 1 -1.06 -8.50 2.18
C VAL A 1 -0.67 -7.83 0.88
N LEU A 2 -1.08 -8.43 -0.24
CA LEU A 2 -0.89 -7.86 -1.57
C LEU A 2 -2.20 -7.19 -2.00
N PHE A 3 -2.16 -5.88 -2.23
CA PHE A 3 -3.27 -5.15 -2.81
C PHE A 3 -3.11 -5.07 -4.32
N ALA A 4 -4.17 -5.39 -5.06
CA ALA A 4 -4.17 -5.34 -6.52
C ALA A 4 -5.16 -4.27 -7.02
N SER A 5 -4.75 -3.46 -7.99
CA SER A 5 -5.62 -2.41 -8.53
C SER A 5 -5.20 -1.96 -9.93
N PRO A 6 -6.15 -1.72 -10.85
CA PRO A 6 -5.85 -0.90 -12.01
C PRO A 6 -5.59 0.54 -11.59
N VAL A 7 -4.68 1.20 -12.31
CA VAL A 7 -4.51 2.64 -12.21
C VAL A 7 -5.63 3.32 -12.99
N ILE A 8 -6.41 4.14 -12.30
CA ILE A 8 -7.56 4.87 -12.85
C ILE A 8 -7.39 6.33 -12.44
N MET A 9 -7.33 7.23 -13.43
CA MET A 9 -7.16 8.67 -13.21
C MET A 9 -5.90 8.99 -12.37
N GLY A 10 -4.77 8.33 -12.67
CA GLY A 10 -3.48 8.55 -11.99
C GLY A 10 -3.35 7.95 -10.58
N PHE A 11 -4.30 7.11 -10.13
CA PHE A 11 -4.21 6.49 -8.81
C PHE A 11 -4.87 5.09 -8.73
N THR A 12 -4.76 4.41 -7.58
CA THR A 12 -5.47 3.14 -7.36
C THR A 12 -6.99 3.33 -7.42
N SER A 13 -7.70 2.32 -7.91
CA SER A 13 -9.16 2.34 -8.05
C SER A 13 -9.89 2.75 -6.78
N ALA A 14 -11.05 3.40 -6.96
CA ALA A 14 -11.92 3.79 -5.84
C ALA A 14 -12.35 2.60 -4.97
N LEU A 15 -12.45 1.40 -5.56
CA LEU A 15 -12.75 0.17 -4.82
C LEU A 15 -11.62 -0.19 -3.86
N LEU A 16 -10.37 -0.18 -4.32
CA LEU A 16 -9.23 -0.45 -3.45
C LEU A 16 -9.12 0.61 -2.36
N LYS A 17 -9.20 1.90 -2.72
CA LYS A 17 -9.10 2.99 -1.73
C LYS A 17 -10.14 2.86 -0.61
N LYS A 18 -11.39 2.57 -0.99
CA LYS A 18 -12.50 2.41 -0.04
C LYS A 18 -12.36 1.14 0.81
N THR A 19 -11.80 0.07 0.26
CA THR A 19 -11.49 -1.16 1.01
C THR A 19 -10.37 -0.91 2.01
N HIS A 20 -9.31 -0.21 1.59
CA HIS A 20 -8.17 0.14 2.42
C HIS A 20 -8.56 1.03 3.61
N GLU A 21 -9.41 2.03 3.40
CA GLU A 21 -9.94 2.88 4.50
C GLU A 21 -10.77 2.08 5.52
N LYS A 22 -11.48 1.04 5.08
CA LYS A 22 -12.24 0.15 5.98
C LYS A 22 -11.34 -0.71 6.86
N LEU A 23 -10.02 -0.72 6.63
CA LEU A 23 -9.06 -1.37 7.51
C LEU A 23 -8.64 -0.49 8.69
N LEU A 24 -8.94 0.82 8.68
CA LEU A 24 -8.60 1.74 9.77
C LEU A 24 -9.03 1.24 11.17
N PRO A 25 -10.18 0.57 11.35
CA PRO A 25 -10.55 -0.03 12.63
C PRO A 25 -9.60 -1.12 13.15
N LEU A 26 -8.61 -1.58 12.37
CA LEU A 26 -7.57 -2.51 12.80
C LEU A 26 -6.41 -1.83 13.56
N VAL A 27 -6.29 -0.49 13.49
CA VAL A 27 -5.37 0.29 14.34
C VAL A 27 -6.08 0.81 15.59
N HIS A 28 -5.34 1.21 16.62
CA HIS A 28 -5.94 1.64 17.88
C HIS A 28 -6.62 3.01 17.72
N PRO A 29 -7.84 3.25 18.25
CA PRO A 29 -8.55 4.53 18.06
C PRO A 29 -7.89 5.72 18.76
N TYR A 30 -6.96 5.47 19.67
CA TYR A 30 -6.23 6.51 20.39
C TYR A 30 -5.01 6.96 19.61
N LEU A 31 -4.63 8.22 19.82
CA LEU A 31 -3.59 8.89 19.09
C LEU A 31 -2.36 9.11 19.97
N GLU A 32 -1.19 9.08 19.34
CA GLU A 32 0.09 9.44 19.91
C GLU A 32 0.78 10.50 19.03
N PHE A 33 1.67 11.28 19.64
CA PHE A 33 2.50 12.25 18.93
C PHE A 33 3.90 11.68 18.74
N VAL A 34 4.31 11.45 17.50
CA VAL A 34 5.58 10.83 17.14
C VAL A 34 6.24 11.67 16.06
N GLN A 35 7.47 12.14 16.31
CA GLN A 35 8.28 12.88 15.32
C GLN A 35 7.49 13.98 14.60
N THR A 36 6.85 14.87 15.36
CA THR A 36 6.02 16.00 14.87
C THR A 36 4.68 15.63 14.22
N GLU A 37 4.31 14.35 14.22
CA GLU A 37 3.07 13.86 13.61
C GLU A 37 2.14 13.21 14.62
N VAL A 38 0.84 13.36 14.41
CA VAL A 38 -0.18 12.63 15.15
C VAL A 38 -0.49 11.34 14.41
N ARG A 39 -0.39 10.20 15.10
CA ARG A 39 -0.63 8.87 14.53
C ARG A 39 -1.47 8.04 15.47
N HIS A 40 -2.15 7.02 14.95
CA HIS A 40 -2.82 6.02 15.79
C HIS A 40 -1.80 5.25 16.65
N LEU A 41 -2.18 4.81 17.84
CA LEU A 41 -1.39 3.84 18.62
C LEU A 41 -1.43 2.47 17.93
N ALA A 42 -0.40 1.66 18.17
CA ALA A 42 -0.44 0.25 17.79
C ALA A 42 -1.49 -0.49 18.63
N ARG A 43 -2.34 -1.27 17.97
CA ARG A 43 -3.33 -2.18 18.57
C ARG A 43 -2.77 -3.58 18.82
N TYR A 44 -1.90 -4.06 17.92
CA TYR A 44 -1.33 -5.41 17.96
C TYR A 44 0.20 -5.34 17.99
N GLU A 45 0.85 -6.41 18.44
CA GLU A 45 2.32 -6.51 18.41
C GLU A 45 2.87 -6.69 17.00
N LYS A 46 2.09 -7.31 16.10
CA LYS A 46 2.49 -7.63 14.73
C LYS A 46 1.41 -7.22 13.74
N TYR A 47 1.87 -6.72 12.60
CA TYR A 47 1.03 -6.31 11.48
C TYR A 47 1.47 -7.02 10.21
N PRO A 48 0.53 -7.36 9.31
CA PRO A 48 0.90 -7.93 8.02
C PRO A 48 1.60 -6.88 7.17
N LEU A 49 2.66 -7.29 6.49
CA LEU A 49 3.38 -6.47 5.51
C LEU A 49 2.47 -6.06 4.35
N MET A 50 2.78 -4.95 3.68
CA MET A 50 1.95 -4.37 2.64
C MET A 50 2.72 -4.28 1.32
N ALA A 51 2.09 -4.71 0.22
CA ALA A 51 2.64 -4.58 -1.14
C ALA A 51 1.54 -4.23 -2.15
N LEU A 52 1.94 -3.76 -3.33
CA LEU A 52 1.05 -3.40 -4.44
C LEU A 52 1.35 -4.18 -5.71
N LEU A 53 0.29 -4.59 -6.40
CA LEU A 53 0.29 -5.03 -7.79
C LEU A 53 -0.60 -4.11 -8.61
N LEU A 54 -0.02 -3.39 -9.57
CA LEU A 54 -0.73 -2.38 -10.35
C LEU A 54 -0.88 -2.81 -11.81
N GLU A 55 -2.07 -2.57 -12.37
CA GLU A 55 -2.29 -2.67 -13.81
C GLU A 55 -2.27 -1.26 -14.40
N LYS A 56 -1.37 -1.00 -15.37
CA LYS A 56 -1.24 0.32 -16.02
C LYS A 56 -2.46 0.59 -16.92
N GLY A 57 -3.00 1.80 -16.83
CA GLY A 57 -3.88 2.36 -17.85
C GLY A 57 -3.10 2.88 -19.06
N ASN A 58 -3.81 3.28 -20.12
CA ASN A 58 -3.21 3.81 -21.35
C ASN A 58 -2.43 5.12 -21.13
N ASP A 59 -2.84 5.89 -20.13
CA ASP A 59 -2.27 7.18 -19.71
C ASP A 59 -1.37 7.06 -18.48
N THR A 60 -1.13 5.85 -17.99
CA THR A 60 -0.30 5.63 -16.79
C THR A 60 1.18 5.62 -17.15
N ASP A 61 1.93 6.55 -16.59
CA ASP A 61 3.38 6.62 -16.74
C ASP A 61 4.14 6.19 -15.47
N GLU A 62 5.46 6.28 -15.50
CA GLU A 62 6.31 5.89 -14.35
C GLU A 62 6.22 6.87 -13.18
N GLU A 63 5.83 8.12 -13.42
CA GLU A 63 5.61 9.11 -12.37
C GLU A 63 4.36 8.73 -11.57
N ASP A 64 3.28 8.30 -12.22
CA ASP A 64 2.08 7.78 -11.55
C ASP A 64 2.42 6.60 -10.62
N ILE A 65 3.15 5.61 -11.13
CA ILE A 65 3.54 4.42 -10.35
C ILE A 65 4.39 4.81 -9.14
N LYS A 66 5.33 5.75 -9.32
CA LYS A 66 6.16 6.26 -8.24
C LYS A 66 5.35 6.99 -7.19
N ILE A 67 4.45 7.88 -7.59
CA ILE A 67 3.56 8.63 -6.69
C ILE A 67 2.68 7.67 -5.88
N ILE A 68 2.07 6.68 -6.54
CA ILE A 68 1.26 5.65 -5.86
C ILE A 68 2.12 4.90 -4.83
N SER A 69 3.31 4.44 -5.23
CA SER A 69 4.23 3.72 -4.35
C SER A 69 4.66 4.55 -3.13
N ASP A 70 4.97 5.83 -3.34
CA ASP A 70 5.38 6.75 -2.28
C ASP A 70 4.24 7.01 -1.29
N ILE A 71 3.00 7.15 -1.79
CA ILE A 71 1.80 7.31 -0.95
C ILE A 71 1.55 6.07 -0.10
N TYR A 72 1.60 4.86 -0.68
CA TYR A 72 1.40 3.63 0.08
C TYR A 72 2.54 3.35 1.05
N ARG A 73 3.79 3.67 0.69
CA ARG A 73 4.94 3.60 1.62
C ARG A 73 4.74 4.51 2.82
N ARG A 74 4.24 5.72 2.58
CA ARG A 74 3.92 6.67 3.65
C ARG A 74 2.75 6.18 4.50
N ASP A 75 1.73 5.63 3.89
CA ASP A 75 0.53 5.17 4.59
C ASP A 75 0.74 3.88 5.40
N ALA A 76 1.67 3.01 4.99
CA ALA A 76 2.08 1.84 5.77
C ALA A 76 2.48 2.21 7.21
N ILE A 77 3.08 3.39 7.41
CA ILE A 77 3.43 3.94 8.72
C ILE A 77 2.18 4.15 9.60
N ASN A 78 1.08 4.63 9.01
CA ASN A 78 -0.19 4.83 9.73
C ASN A 78 -0.84 3.49 10.12
N PHE A 79 -0.63 2.46 9.30
CA PHE A 79 -1.09 1.09 9.55
C PHE A 79 -0.12 0.24 10.39
N LYS A 80 0.95 0.85 10.94
CA LYS A 80 1.96 0.18 11.77
C LYS A 80 2.63 -1.01 11.07
N THR A 81 2.78 -0.92 9.76
CA THR A 81 3.38 -1.95 8.92
C THR A 81 4.48 -1.38 8.04
N GLN A 82 5.15 -2.25 7.28
CA GLN A 82 6.15 -1.88 6.28
C GLN A 82 5.59 -2.09 4.88
N PHE A 83 6.00 -1.21 3.98
CA PHE A 83 5.70 -1.32 2.55
C PHE A 83 6.88 -1.98 1.85
N CYS A 84 6.62 -3.09 1.15
CA CYS A 84 7.65 -3.95 0.59
C CYS A 84 7.99 -3.54 -0.84
N PHE A 85 7.02 -3.61 -1.73
CA PHE A 85 7.23 -3.36 -3.16
C PHE A 85 5.95 -2.94 -3.88
N THR A 86 6.16 -2.38 -5.08
CA THR A 86 5.16 -2.25 -6.13
C THR A 86 5.63 -3.05 -7.33
N LYS A 87 4.77 -3.90 -7.87
CA LYS A 87 4.97 -4.62 -9.14
C LYS A 87 3.84 -4.30 -10.11
N LEU A 88 4.07 -4.54 -11.40
CA LEU A 88 3.09 -4.38 -12.44
C LEU A 88 2.52 -5.73 -12.89
N THR A 89 1.28 -5.75 -13.36
CA THR A 89 0.70 -6.95 -13.99
C THR A 89 1.40 -7.35 -15.28
N SER A 90 2.17 -6.43 -15.88
CA SER A 90 3.05 -6.67 -17.02
C SER A 90 4.41 -7.27 -16.66
N ASP A 91 4.78 -7.27 -15.37
CA ASP A 91 6.04 -7.88 -14.93
C ASP A 91 5.98 -9.41 -15.10
N PRO A 92 7.11 -10.09 -15.33
CA PRO A 92 7.13 -11.54 -15.43
C PRO A 92 6.55 -12.19 -14.17
N LEU A 93 5.62 -13.14 -14.34
CA LEU A 93 4.93 -13.81 -13.22
C LEU A 93 5.90 -14.41 -12.19
N GLY A 94 7.01 -14.98 -12.66
CA GLY A 94 8.05 -15.53 -11.78
C GLY A 94 8.64 -14.47 -10.85
N GLU A 95 8.97 -13.29 -11.38
CA GLU A 95 9.52 -12.20 -10.57
C GLU A 95 8.53 -11.68 -9.54
N VAL A 96 7.24 -11.60 -9.90
CA VAL A 96 6.20 -11.17 -8.94
C VAL A 96 6.01 -12.22 -7.84
N ALA A 97 6.01 -13.51 -8.19
CA ALA A 97 5.88 -14.60 -7.23
C ALA A 97 7.10 -14.68 -6.29
N ASP A 98 8.31 -14.63 -6.85
CA ASP A 98 9.55 -14.66 -6.09
C ASP A 98 9.63 -13.49 -5.11
N GLU A 99 9.21 -12.30 -5.52
CA GLU A 99 9.15 -11.14 -4.63
C GLU A 99 8.16 -11.36 -3.48
N ILE A 100 6.96 -11.90 -3.74
CA ILE A 100 5.98 -12.23 -2.69
C ILE A 100 6.54 -13.21 -1.66
N ASP A 101 7.27 -14.24 -2.11
CA ASP A 101 7.84 -15.28 -1.25
C ASP A 101 9.06 -14.80 -0.45
N SER A 102 9.70 -13.71 -0.88
CA SER A 102 10.93 -13.19 -0.26
C SER A 102 10.71 -12.32 0.98
N VAL A 103 9.46 -11.98 1.30
CA VAL A 103 9.07 -10.97 2.31
C VAL A 103 8.53 -11.62 3.58
#